data_AF-A0A2M8E4E3-F1
#
_entry.id   AF-A0A2M8E4E3-F1
#
_cell.length_a   1.000
_cell.length_b   1.000
_cell.length_c   1.000
_cell.angle_alpha   90.00
_cell.angle_beta   90.00
_cell.angle_gamma   90.00
#
_symmetry.space_group_name_H-M   'P 1'
#
loop_
_entity.id
_entity.type
_entity.pdbx_description
1 polymer ?
#
loop_
_entity_poly.entity_id
_entity_poly.type
_entity_poly.pdbx_seq_one_letter_code
_entity_poly.pdbx_strand_id
1 'polypeptide(L)'
;KQITNGAQPLGSVIASKDIYDTFMAAGGPDYLLEFAHGYTYSAHPVPCAVGLAVLDILVREHMIDRVKALAPYFENAVHSLKGCQHVADIRNLGLAAGFTIDAVPGEPAKRPYEIAKTMLAKGFYVRYGGDTIQLAPPFISTPEQIDSLVNALGETFNATA
;
A
#
# COMPACT_ATOMS: atom_id res chain seq x y z
N LYS A 1 0.98 -8.34 -1.98
CA LYS A 1 0.93 -6.95 -2.53
C LYS A 1 0.42 -7.00 -3.97
N GLN A 2 0.63 -5.98 -4.80
CA GLN A 2 -0.03 -5.85 -6.11
C GLN A 2 0.29 -6.98 -7.11
N ILE A 3 1.49 -7.58 -7.09
CA ILE A 3 1.90 -8.61 -8.07
C ILE A 3 0.93 -9.81 -8.19
N THR A 4 0.18 -10.10 -7.12
CA THR A 4 -0.87 -11.14 -7.08
C THR A 4 -2.20 -10.61 -6.56
N ASN A 5 -2.39 -9.27 -6.53
CA ASN A 5 -3.53 -8.61 -5.91
C ASN A 5 -3.82 -9.09 -4.47
N GLY A 6 -2.79 -9.56 -3.75
CA GLY A 6 -2.91 -10.14 -2.41
C GLY A 6 -3.51 -11.55 -2.35
N ALA A 7 -3.87 -12.18 -3.48
CA ALA A 7 -4.54 -13.47 -3.51
C ALA A 7 -3.62 -14.67 -3.23
N GLN A 8 -2.32 -14.56 -3.51
CA GLN A 8 -1.30 -15.60 -3.25
C GLN A 8 0.05 -14.97 -2.84
N PRO A 9 0.87 -15.63 -2.00
CA PRO A 9 2.22 -15.17 -1.70
C PRO A 9 3.13 -15.26 -2.92
N LEU A 10 3.60 -14.11 -3.42
CA LEU A 10 4.60 -14.02 -4.48
C LEU A 10 5.41 -12.73 -4.30
N GLY A 11 6.72 -12.87 -4.42
CA GLY A 11 7.66 -11.76 -4.55
C GLY A 11 8.53 -11.98 -5.79
N SER A 12 9.16 -10.93 -6.28
CA SER A 12 10.08 -10.99 -7.41
C SER A 12 11.20 -9.97 -7.21
N VAL A 13 12.38 -10.30 -7.71
CA VAL A 13 13.51 -9.39 -7.85
C VAL A 13 13.80 -9.28 -9.34
N ILE A 14 13.73 -8.07 -9.88
CA ILE A 14 14.05 -7.78 -11.27
C ILE A 14 15.43 -7.14 -11.28
N ALA A 15 16.41 -7.80 -11.89
CA ALA A 15 17.76 -7.29 -12.04
C ALA A 15 17.96 -6.65 -13.41
N SER A 16 18.88 -5.68 -13.50
CA SER A 16 19.33 -5.18 -14.81
C SER A 16 20.06 -6.28 -15.58
N LYS A 17 20.11 -6.13 -16.90
CA LYS A 17 20.85 -7.04 -17.77
C LYS A 17 22.32 -7.15 -17.34
N ASP A 18 22.96 -6.02 -17.05
CA ASP A 18 24.38 -6.00 -16.65
C ASP A 18 24.65 -6.81 -15.38
N ILE A 19 23.75 -6.73 -14.39
CA ILE A 19 23.86 -7.54 -13.17
C ILE A 19 23.72 -9.02 -13.52
N TYR A 20 22.67 -9.39 -14.27
CA TYR A 20 22.45 -10.77 -14.68
C TYR A 20 23.66 -11.34 -15.46
N ASP A 21 24.13 -10.61 -16.48
CA ASP A 21 25.26 -11.00 -17.32
C ASP A 21 26.55 -11.14 -16.50
N THR A 22 26.74 -10.32 -15.46
CA THR A 22 27.89 -10.44 -14.54
C THR A 22 27.88 -11.78 -13.80
N PHE A 23 26.72 -12.20 -13.28
CA PHE A 23 26.60 -13.52 -12.62
C PHE A 23 26.81 -14.66 -13.63
N MET A 24 26.23 -14.55 -14.82
CA MET A 24 26.39 -15.57 -15.87
C MET A 24 27.87 -15.71 -16.30
N ALA A 25 28.60 -14.60 -16.45
CA ALA A 25 30.01 -14.61 -16.83
C ALA A 25 30.93 -15.10 -15.70
N ALA A 26 30.57 -14.86 -14.44
CA ALA A 26 31.35 -15.28 -13.27
C ALA A 26 30.99 -16.68 -12.76
N GLY A 27 29.95 -17.32 -13.30
CA GLY A 27 29.38 -18.59 -12.80
C GLY A 27 30.30 -19.81 -12.92
N GLY A 28 31.43 -19.69 -13.62
CA GLY A 28 32.37 -20.79 -13.84
C GLY A 28 31.88 -21.75 -14.93
N PRO A 29 32.28 -23.03 -14.90
CA PRO A 29 31.81 -24.05 -15.84
C PRO A 29 30.29 -24.24 -15.79
N ASP A 30 29.67 -24.60 -16.92
CA ASP A 30 28.21 -24.73 -17.13
C ASP A 30 27.44 -25.62 -16.12
N TYR A 31 28.12 -26.47 -15.34
CA TYR A 31 27.50 -27.35 -14.35
C TYR A 31 27.43 -26.75 -12.94
N LEU A 32 28.00 -25.56 -12.73
CA LEU A 32 27.92 -24.83 -11.47
C LEU A 32 26.75 -23.84 -11.47
N LEU A 33 26.19 -23.60 -10.29
CA LEU A 33 25.20 -22.55 -10.10
C LEU A 33 25.86 -21.18 -10.23
N GLU A 34 25.36 -20.34 -11.12
CA GLU A 34 25.83 -18.97 -11.29
C GLU A 34 25.46 -18.11 -10.08
N PHE A 35 24.31 -18.41 -9.47
CA PHE A 35 23.85 -17.80 -8.22
C PHE A 35 23.33 -18.86 -7.25
N ALA A 36 24.12 -19.20 -6.24
CA ALA A 36 23.80 -20.22 -5.24
C ALA A 36 22.76 -19.73 -4.20
N HIS A 37 21.55 -19.42 -4.67
CA HIS A 37 20.44 -18.93 -3.85
C HIS A 37 19.10 -19.37 -4.43
N GLY A 38 18.14 -19.67 -3.56
CA GLY A 38 16.77 -19.96 -3.94
C GLY A 38 15.92 -20.40 -2.76
N TYR A 39 14.60 -20.28 -2.92
CA TYR A 39 13.61 -20.83 -2.00
C TYR A 39 12.81 -21.93 -2.67
N THR A 40 12.37 -22.94 -1.92
CA THR A 40 11.53 -24.06 -2.40
C THR A 40 10.32 -23.60 -3.20
N TYR A 41 9.73 -22.44 -2.86
CA TYR A 41 8.54 -21.89 -3.53
C TYR A 41 8.84 -20.75 -4.52
N SER A 42 10.12 -20.51 -4.85
CA SER A 42 10.47 -19.56 -5.90
C SER A 42 9.90 -20.04 -7.22
N ALA A 43 9.18 -19.16 -7.93
CA ALA A 43 8.46 -19.49 -9.17
C ALA A 43 7.42 -20.64 -9.02
N HIS A 44 6.78 -20.76 -7.85
CA HIS A 44 5.69 -21.73 -7.68
C HIS A 44 4.58 -21.51 -8.73
N PRO A 45 4.11 -22.55 -9.44
CA PRO A 45 3.21 -22.40 -10.59
C PRO A 45 1.88 -21.73 -10.24
N VAL A 46 1.29 -22.04 -9.07
CA VAL A 46 0.02 -21.45 -8.63
C VAL A 46 0.10 -19.92 -8.41
N PRO A 47 0.99 -19.36 -7.55
CA PRO A 47 1.15 -17.91 -7.45
C PRO A 47 1.55 -17.24 -8.78
N CYS A 48 2.35 -17.89 -9.63
CA CYS A 48 2.67 -17.37 -10.96
C CYS A 48 1.43 -17.24 -11.86
N ALA A 49 0.56 -18.26 -11.90
CA ALA A 49 -0.70 -18.19 -12.67
C ALA A 49 -1.61 -17.06 -12.17
N VAL A 50 -1.71 -16.87 -10.85
CA VAL A 50 -2.44 -15.75 -10.25
C VAL A 50 -1.81 -14.41 -10.64
N GLY A 51 -0.48 -14.31 -10.62
CA GLY A 51 0.23 -13.10 -11.02
C GLY A 51 -0.03 -12.71 -12.47
N LEU A 52 0.00 -13.68 -13.39
CA LEU A 52 -0.35 -13.45 -14.80
C LEU A 52 -1.78 -12.94 -14.96
N ALA A 53 -2.75 -13.59 -14.33
CA ALA A 53 -4.14 -13.14 -14.38
C ALA A 53 -4.33 -11.72 -13.82
N VAL A 54 -3.60 -11.36 -12.76
CA VAL A 54 -3.64 -10.00 -12.19
C VAL A 54 -3.04 -8.97 -13.12
N LEU A 55 -1.90 -9.26 -13.76
CA LEU A 55 -1.31 -8.35 -14.76
C LEU A 55 -2.25 -8.14 -15.95
N ASP A 56 -2.88 -9.21 -16.43
CA ASP A 56 -3.88 -9.13 -17.51
C ASP A 56 -5.07 -8.23 -17.12
N ILE A 57 -5.59 -8.36 -15.90
CA ILE A 57 -6.67 -7.50 -15.38
C ILE A 57 -6.21 -6.04 -15.30
N LEU A 58 -5.02 -5.77 -14.77
CA LEU A 58 -4.50 -4.40 -14.63
C LEU A 58 -4.41 -3.68 -15.97
N VAL A 59 -3.99 -4.39 -17.03
CA VAL A 59 -3.89 -3.86 -18.40
C VAL A 59 -5.27 -3.74 -19.04
N ARG A 60 -6.04 -4.83 -19.08
CA ARG A 60 -7.34 -4.91 -19.77
C ARG A 60 -8.36 -3.92 -19.22
N GLU A 61 -8.29 -3.61 -17.93
CA GLU A 61 -9.23 -2.70 -17.27
C GLU A 61 -8.64 -1.31 -16.99
N HIS A 62 -7.50 -0.97 -17.60
CA HIS A 62 -6.86 0.35 -17.53
C HIS A 62 -6.66 0.84 -16.09
N MET A 63 -6.30 -0.06 -15.17
CA MET A 63 -6.31 0.21 -13.74
C MET A 63 -5.33 1.32 -13.34
N ILE A 64 -4.19 1.42 -14.03
CA ILE A 64 -3.22 2.50 -13.78
C ILE A 64 -3.78 3.87 -14.19
N ASP A 65 -4.53 3.93 -15.29
CA ASP A 65 -5.14 5.19 -15.73
C ASP A 65 -6.31 5.59 -14.83
N ARG A 66 -7.07 4.60 -14.32
CA ARG A 66 -8.06 4.81 -13.26
C ARG A 66 -7.43 5.42 -12.00
N VAL A 67 -6.27 4.90 -11.57
CA VAL A 67 -5.51 5.46 -10.44
C VAL A 67 -5.09 6.90 -10.71
N LYS A 68 -4.53 7.19 -11.90
CA LYS A 68 -4.13 8.56 -12.28
C LYS A 68 -5.31 9.53 -12.28
N ALA A 69 -6.47 9.09 -12.76
CA ALA A 69 -7.69 9.91 -12.79
C ALA A 69 -8.24 10.18 -11.38
N LEU A 70 -8.16 9.20 -10.48
CA LEU A 70 -8.68 9.31 -9.11
C LEU A 70 -7.72 10.03 -8.15
N ALA A 71 -6.41 10.01 -8.43
CA ALA A 71 -5.39 10.55 -7.53
C ALA A 71 -5.60 12.02 -7.13
N PRO A 72 -5.94 12.98 -8.03
CA PRO A 72 -6.21 14.36 -7.64
C PRO A 72 -7.41 14.50 -6.71
N TYR A 73 -8.45 13.69 -6.93
CA TYR A 73 -9.62 13.66 -6.05
C TYR A 73 -9.23 13.17 -4.65
N PHE A 74 -8.53 12.04 -4.59
CA PHE A 74 -8.07 11.45 -3.34
C PHE A 74 -7.15 12.40 -2.57
N GLU A 75 -6.22 13.08 -3.26
CA GLU A 75 -5.36 14.12 -2.69
C GLU A 75 -6.17 15.22 -2.03
N ASN A 76 -7.11 15.83 -2.75
CA ASN A 76 -7.96 16.90 -2.22
C ASN A 76 -8.77 16.42 -1.01
N ALA A 77 -9.33 15.20 -1.06
CA ALA A 77 -10.11 14.63 0.03
C ALA A 77 -9.25 14.39 1.28
N VAL A 78 -8.07 13.77 1.17
CA VAL A 78 -7.24 13.54 2.37
C VAL A 78 -6.71 14.84 2.96
N HIS A 79 -6.34 15.81 2.13
CA HIS A 79 -5.84 17.12 2.59
C HIS A 79 -6.95 18.05 3.11
N SER A 80 -8.23 17.76 2.84
CA SER A 80 -9.33 18.50 3.46
C SER A 80 -9.41 18.29 4.98
N LEU A 81 -8.72 17.27 5.51
CA LEU A 81 -8.61 17.01 6.95
C LEU A 81 -7.53 17.85 7.63
N LYS A 82 -6.87 18.77 6.91
CA LYS A 82 -5.92 19.71 7.50
C LYS A 82 -6.60 20.56 8.56
N GLY A 83 -6.01 20.60 9.76
CA GLY A 83 -6.57 21.32 10.91
C GLY A 83 -7.52 20.50 11.79
N CYS A 84 -7.83 19.24 11.42
CA CYS A 84 -8.44 18.29 12.35
C CYS A 84 -7.56 18.09 13.59
N GLN A 85 -8.21 17.77 14.71
CA GLN A 85 -7.53 17.60 15.98
C GLN A 85 -6.44 16.51 15.89
N HIS A 86 -5.29 16.79 16.50
CA HIS A 86 -4.09 15.93 16.53
C HIS A 86 -3.45 15.62 15.18
N VAL A 87 -3.93 16.14 14.05
CA VAL A 87 -3.29 15.94 12.74
C VAL A 87 -2.14 16.93 12.58
N ALA A 88 -0.91 16.43 12.69
CA ALA A 88 0.30 17.22 12.59
C ALA A 88 0.78 17.42 11.15
N ASP A 89 0.62 16.40 10.30
CA ASP A 89 1.04 16.43 8.91
C ASP A 89 0.20 15.47 8.04
N ILE A 90 0.03 15.81 6.77
CA ILE A 90 -0.68 15.00 5.77
C ILE A 90 0.21 14.87 4.55
N ARG A 91 0.49 13.63 4.13
CA ARG A 91 1.33 13.31 2.98
C ARG A 91 0.60 12.34 2.08
N ASN A 92 0.71 12.51 0.76
CA ASN A 92 0.15 11.58 -0.21
C ASN A 92 1.02 11.43 -1.45
N LEU A 93 0.85 10.30 -2.14
CA LEU A 93 1.37 10.07 -3.49
C LEU A 93 0.46 9.06 -4.20
N GLY A 94 -0.17 9.46 -5.31
CA GLY A 94 -1.18 8.63 -5.96
C GLY A 94 -2.32 8.31 -5.00
N LEU A 95 -2.68 7.03 -4.86
CA LEU A 95 -3.69 6.55 -3.90
C LEU A 95 -3.08 6.05 -2.58
N ALA A 96 -1.92 6.55 -2.16
CA ALA A 96 -1.37 6.29 -0.84
C ALA A 96 -1.34 7.60 -0.04
N ALA A 97 -1.86 7.58 1.19
CA ALA A 97 -1.81 8.72 2.10
C ALA A 97 -1.39 8.30 3.52
N GLY A 98 -0.71 9.21 4.21
CA GLY A 98 -0.34 9.08 5.61
C GLY A 98 -0.66 10.37 6.37
N PHE A 99 -1.25 10.21 7.54
CA PHE A 99 -1.53 11.29 8.49
C PHE A 99 -0.64 11.08 9.69
N THR A 100 0.25 12.02 9.99
CA THR A 100 1.00 12.01 11.26
C THR A 100 0.12 12.57 12.36
N ILE A 101 0.02 11.83 13.45
CA ILE A 101 -0.82 12.14 14.59
C ILE A 101 0.07 12.54 15.76
N ASP A 102 -0.25 13.67 16.40
CA ASP A 102 0.47 14.15 17.58
C ASP A 102 0.52 13.07 18.65
N ALA A 103 1.69 12.88 19.25
CA ALA A 103 1.87 11.90 20.31
C ALA A 103 1.15 12.32 21.60
N VAL A 104 0.64 11.33 22.34
CA VAL A 104 0.45 11.49 23.78
C VAL A 104 1.83 11.41 24.43
N PRO A 105 2.19 12.27 25.40
CA PRO A 105 3.50 12.24 26.05
C PRO A 105 3.86 10.83 26.57
N GLY A 106 4.94 10.26 26.06
CA GLY A 106 5.38 8.89 26.41
C GLY A 106 4.63 7.76 25.71
N GLU A 107 3.56 8.04 24.95
CA GLU A 107 2.69 7.05 24.31
C GLU A 107 2.43 7.39 22.81
N PRO A 108 3.46 7.46 21.95
CA PRO A 108 3.33 7.97 20.57
C PRO A 108 2.40 7.15 19.67
N ALA A 109 2.18 5.87 19.97
CA ALA A 109 1.30 4.99 19.19
C ALA A 109 -0.16 4.97 19.68
N LYS A 110 -0.48 5.62 20.80
CA LYS A 110 -1.79 5.50 21.46
C LYS A 110 -2.92 6.10 20.64
N ARG A 111 -2.78 7.35 20.19
CA ARG A 111 -3.83 8.00 19.38
C ARG A 111 -4.09 7.29 18.05
N PRO A 112 -3.08 6.92 17.22
CA PRO A 112 -3.33 6.14 16.02
C PRO A 112 -4.08 4.82 16.27
N TYR A 113 -3.79 4.13 17.37
CA TYR A 113 -4.51 2.93 17.78
C TYR A 113 -5.98 3.22 18.13
N GLU A 114 -6.24 4.25 18.94
CA GLU A 114 -7.60 4.64 19.36
C GLU A 114 -8.45 5.11 18.17
N ILE A 115 -7.86 5.89 17.27
CA ILE A 115 -8.48 6.31 16.00
C ILE A 115 -8.83 5.07 15.18
N ALA A 116 -7.88 4.16 14.95
CA ALA A 116 -8.13 2.97 14.13
C ALA A 116 -9.20 2.05 14.75
N LYS A 117 -9.21 1.89 16.08
CA LYS A 117 -10.25 1.14 16.80
C LYS A 117 -11.63 1.77 16.61
N THR A 118 -11.71 3.10 16.70
CA THR A 118 -12.97 3.83 16.50
C THR A 118 -13.46 3.75 15.06
N MET A 119 -12.55 3.91 14.09
CA MET A 119 -12.86 3.73 12.67
C MET A 119 -13.37 2.31 12.38
N LEU A 120 -12.76 1.28 12.97
CA LEU A 120 -13.22 -0.10 12.81
C LEU A 120 -14.64 -0.28 13.36
N ALA A 121 -14.96 0.32 14.50
CA ALA A 121 -16.32 0.32 15.06
C ALA A 121 -17.33 1.06 14.17
N LYS A 122 -16.89 2.08 13.41
CA LYS A 122 -17.68 2.76 12.36
C LYS A 122 -17.78 1.97 11.04
N GLY A 123 -17.14 0.80 10.93
CA GLY A 123 -17.14 -0.03 9.72
C GLY A 123 -16.01 0.24 8.73
N PHE A 124 -15.00 1.03 9.11
CA PHE A 124 -13.86 1.37 8.26
C PHE A 124 -12.56 0.77 8.80
N TYR A 125 -11.94 -0.11 8.02
CA TYR A 125 -10.58 -0.54 8.31
C TYR A 125 -9.59 0.53 7.84
N VAL A 126 -8.85 1.12 8.78
CA VAL A 126 -7.68 1.97 8.51
C VAL A 126 -6.44 1.34 9.11
N ARG A 127 -5.32 1.42 8.40
CA ARG A 127 -4.03 0.95 8.93
C ARG A 127 -3.49 2.03 9.87
N TYR A 128 -3.01 1.61 11.04
CA TYR A 128 -2.16 2.44 11.89
C TYR A 128 -0.77 1.81 12.01
N GLY A 129 0.25 2.63 12.22
CA GLY A 129 1.62 2.18 12.42
C GLY A 129 2.53 3.33 12.82
N GLY A 130 3.27 3.15 13.92
CA GLY A 130 3.98 4.27 14.54
C GLY A 130 3.00 5.37 14.96
N ASP A 131 3.31 6.61 14.61
CA ASP A 131 2.51 7.81 14.84
C ASP A 131 1.55 8.12 13.68
N THR A 132 1.24 7.16 12.79
CA THR A 132 0.44 7.43 11.59
C THR A 132 -0.84 6.63 11.45
N ILE A 133 -1.84 7.26 10.82
CA ILE A 133 -2.92 6.59 10.08
C ILE A 133 -2.55 6.55 8.60
N GLN A 134 -2.79 5.41 7.95
CA GLN A 134 -2.34 5.13 6.58
C GLN A 134 -3.52 4.63 5.74
N LEU A 135 -3.72 5.25 4.58
CA LEU A 135 -4.76 4.91 3.62
C LEU A 135 -4.13 4.46 2.30
N ALA A 136 -4.64 3.37 1.76
CA ALA A 136 -4.29 2.87 0.43
C ALA A 136 -5.51 2.19 -0.20
N PRO A 137 -6.55 2.94 -0.62
CA PRO A 137 -7.75 2.36 -1.18
C PRO A 137 -7.47 1.52 -2.43
N PRO A 138 -8.28 0.50 -2.71
CA PRO A 138 -8.20 -0.27 -3.96
C PRO A 138 -8.35 0.63 -5.19
N PHE A 139 -7.75 0.24 -6.31
CA PHE A 139 -7.84 1.02 -7.56
C PHE A 139 -9.27 1.15 -8.10
N ILE A 140 -10.15 0.23 -7.71
CA ILE A 140 -11.58 0.24 -8.04
C ILE A 140 -12.42 1.17 -7.18
N SER A 141 -11.83 1.88 -6.20
CA SER A 141 -12.55 2.84 -5.38
C SER A 141 -13.22 3.94 -6.21
N THR A 142 -14.24 4.54 -5.62
CA THR A 142 -15.04 5.63 -6.19
C THR A 142 -14.89 6.91 -5.35
N PRO A 143 -15.13 8.10 -5.91
CA PRO A 143 -15.17 9.35 -5.16
C PRO A 143 -16.07 9.27 -3.92
N GLU A 144 -17.26 8.68 -4.03
CA GLU A 144 -18.23 8.58 -2.94
C GLU A 144 -17.73 7.68 -1.80
N GLN A 145 -17.02 6.59 -2.14
CA GLN A 145 -16.38 5.73 -1.14
C GLN A 145 -15.20 6.43 -0.46
N ILE A 146 -14.45 7.26 -1.19
CA ILE A 146 -13.38 8.09 -0.62
C ILE A 146 -13.98 9.10 0.35
N ASP A 147 -15.04 9.81 -0.03
CA ASP A 147 -15.72 10.77 0.83
C ASP A 147 -16.23 10.12 2.10
N SER A 148 -16.89 8.97 1.97
CA SER A 148 -17.41 8.22 3.11
C SER A 148 -16.30 7.87 4.12
N LEU A 149 -15.15 7.38 3.62
CA LEU A 149 -13.98 7.06 4.43
C LEU A 149 -13.37 8.31 5.09
N VAL A 150 -13.15 9.37 4.31
CA VAL A 150 -12.48 10.60 4.75
C VAL A 150 -13.35 11.36 5.76
N ASN A 151 -14.66 11.45 5.54
CA ASN A 151 -15.59 12.08 6.46
C ASN A 151 -15.62 11.35 7.82
N ALA A 152 -15.73 10.02 7.80
CA ALA A 152 -15.69 9.21 9.02
C ALA A 152 -14.36 9.38 9.78
N LEU A 153 -13.24 9.53 9.05
CA LEU A 153 -11.92 9.77 9.62
C LEU A 153 -11.81 11.16 10.25
N GLY A 154 -12.28 12.21 9.56
CA GLY A 154 -12.29 13.58 10.08
C GLY A 154 -13.11 13.73 11.36
N GLU A 155 -14.31 13.13 11.40
CA GLU A 155 -15.10 13.03 12.63
C GLU A 155 -14.35 12.33 13.75
N THR A 156 -13.63 11.24 13.44
CA THR A 156 -12.90 10.46 14.44
C THR A 156 -11.70 11.22 14.98
N PHE A 157 -10.97 11.96 14.14
CA PHE A 157 -9.89 12.83 14.59
C PHE A 157 -10.39 13.85 15.60
N ASN A 158 -11.49 14.54 15.29
CA ASN A 158 -12.06 15.58 16.16
C ASN A 158 -12.75 15.03 17.43
N ALA A 159 -13.02 13.73 17.50
CA ALA A 159 -13.62 13.08 18.67
C ALA A 159 -12.60 12.36 19.57
N THR A 160 -11.36 12.19 19.10
CA THR A 160 -10.28 11.54 19.87
C THR A 160 -9.71 12.51 20.89
N ALA A 161 -9.37 12.02 22.09
CA ALA A 161 -8.84 12.81 23.19
C ALA A 161 -7.31 13.09 23.11
#